data_AF-A0A3M1AUH4-F1
#
_entry.id   AF-A0A3M1AUH4-F1
#
_cell.length_a   1.000
_cell.length_b   1.000
_cell.length_c   1.000
_cell.angle_alpha   90.00
_cell.angle_beta   90.00
_cell.angle_gamma   90.00
#
_symmetry.space_group_name_H-M   'P 1'
#
loop_
_entity.id
_entity.type
_entity.pdbx_description
1 polymer ?
#
loop_
_entity_poly.entity_id
_entity_poly.type
_entity_poly.pdbx_seq_one_letter_code
_entity_poly.pdbx_strand_id
1 'polypeptide(L)' 'PYQIDHPYLDANSNGLVHVVERCKSLPIAGHITLVKGERSELAQAAADLL' A
#
# COMPACT_ATOMS: atom_id res chain seq x y z
N PRO A 1 -9.86 -5.27 9.45
CA PRO A 1 -8.80 -4.25 9.28
C PRO A 1 -8.70 -3.81 7.80
N TYR A 2 -9.46 -2.78 7.44
CA TYR A 2 -9.24 -2.04 6.19
C TYR A 2 -8.33 -0.87 6.57
N GLN A 3 -7.04 -0.92 6.23
CA GLN A 3 -6.14 0.22 6.45
C GLN A 3 -6.21 1.13 5.23
N ILE A 4 -7.30 1.89 5.12
CA ILE A 4 -7.37 3.14 4.37
C ILE A 4 -8.41 4.01 5.09
N ASP A 5 -7.94 4.85 6.00
CA ASP A 5 -8.78 5.57 6.97
C ASP A 5 -9.08 7.00 6.50
N HIS A 6 -9.14 7.22 5.17
CA HIS A 6 -9.30 8.54 4.58
C HIS A 6 -10.42 8.54 3.52
N PRO A 7 -11.40 9.47 3.58
CA PRO A 7 -12.61 9.43 2.75
C PRO A 7 -12.35 9.61 1.24
N TYR A 8 -11.17 10.08 0.86
CA TYR A 8 -10.77 10.30 -0.54
C TYR A 8 -9.68 9.35 -1.02
N LEU A 9 -9.34 8.34 -0.22
CA LEU A 9 -8.31 7.38 -0.57
C LEU A 9 -8.96 6.00 -0.57
N ASP A 10 -8.82 5.29 -1.68
CA ASP A 10 -9.22 3.89 -1.78
C ASP A 10 -8.17 3.09 -2.56
N ALA A 11 -8.41 1.79 -2.72
CA ALA A 11 -7.48 0.89 -3.39
C ALA A 11 -7.21 1.26 -4.87
N ASN A 12 -8.10 2.01 -5.51
CA ASN A 12 -8.05 2.42 -6.90
C ASN A 12 -7.67 3.90 -7.08
N SER A 13 -7.82 4.73 -6.04
CA SER A 13 -7.60 6.18 -6.10
C SER A 13 -6.36 6.65 -5.32
N ASN A 14 -5.29 5.84 -5.31
CA ASN A 14 -4.05 6.15 -4.57
C ASN A 14 -2.83 6.37 -5.49
N GLY A 15 -1.75 6.86 -4.88
CA GLY A 15 -0.51 7.16 -5.59
C GLY A 15 0.16 5.96 -6.24
N LEU A 16 0.01 4.75 -5.69
CA LEU A 16 0.57 3.53 -6.28
C LEU A 16 -0.10 3.22 -7.62
N VAL A 17 -1.42 3.31 -7.69
CA VAL A 17 -2.19 3.14 -8.94
C VAL A 17 -1.74 4.15 -9.99
N HIS A 18 -1.53 5.40 -9.59
CA HIS A 18 -1.07 6.45 -10.49
C HIS A 18 0.32 6.18 -11.07
N VAL A 19 1.26 5.70 -10.24
CA VAL A 19 2.63 5.37 -10.67
C VAL A 19 2.64 4.17 -11.60
N VAL A 20 1.91 3.10 -11.25
CA VAL A 20 1.81 1.89 -12.08
C VAL A 20 1.26 2.23 -13.47
N GLU A 21 0.21 3.04 -13.54
CA GLU A 21 -0.42 3.43 -14.80
C GLU A 21 0.52 4.25 -15.71
N ARG A 22 1.34 5.15 -15.15
CA ARG A 22 2.34 5.91 -15.91
C ARG A 22 3.52 5.05 -16.38
N CYS A 23 3.91 4.05 -15.60
CA CYS A 23 5.09 3.23 -15.87
C CYS A 23 4.80 1.98 -16.70
N LYS A 24 3.53 1.59 -16.93
CA LYS A 24 3.18 0.31 -17.55
C LYS A 24 3.72 0.06 -18.96
N SER A 25 4.03 1.12 -19.71
CA SER A 25 4.62 1.01 -21.06
C SER A 25 6.14 0.95 -21.06
N LEU A 26 6.79 1.14 -19.90
CA LEU A 26 8.24 1.08 -19.78
C LEU A 26 8.69 -0.39 -19.70
N PRO A 27 9.61 -0.85 -20.57
CA PRO A 27 10.07 -2.25 -20.56
C PRO A 27 10.72 -2.72 -19.25
N ILE A 28 11.21 -1.78 -18.44
CA ILE A 28 11.84 -2.03 -17.14
C ILE A 28 10.84 -2.04 -15.98
N ALA A 29 9.57 -1.70 -16.22
CA ALA A 29 8.57 -1.62 -15.16
C ALA A 29 8.12 -3.03 -14.73
N GLY A 30 8.06 -3.25 -13.42
CA GLY A 30 7.49 -4.43 -12.80
C GLY A 30 6.79 -4.05 -11.50
N HIS A 31 5.72 -4.75 -11.16
CA HIS A 31 5.05 -4.62 -9.87
C HIS A 31 4.93 -6.00 -9.23
N ILE A 32 4.98 -6.03 -7.89
CA ILE A 32 4.78 -7.24 -7.11
C ILE A 32 3.63 -7.01 -6.14
N THR A 33 2.69 -7.95 -6.13
CA THR A 33 1.60 -7.96 -5.15
C THR A 33 2.06 -8.76 -3.94
N LEU A 34 2.15 -8.09 -2.79
CA LEU A 34 2.41 -8.77 -1.52
C LEU A 34 1.11 -9.41 -1.04
N VAL A 35 1.13 -10.73 -0.84
CA VAL A 35 -0.05 -11.50 -0.40
C VAL A 35 -0.31 -11.33 1.10
N LYS A 36 0.74 -11.03 1.86
CA LYS A 36 0.66 -10.76 3.30
C LYS A 36 1.60 -9.62 3.68
N GLY A 37 1.12 -8.78 4.58
CA GLY A 37 1.96 -7.85 5.34
C GLY A 37 2.31 -8.48 6.67
N GLU A 38 3.56 -8.30 7.11
CA GLU A 38 4.00 -8.67 8.46
C GLU A 38 4.22 -7.37 9.24
N ARG A 39 3.74 -7.33 10.49
CA ARG A 39 3.98 -6.21 11.39
C ARG A 39 5.10 -6.59 12.35
N SER A 40 6.09 -5.73 12.52
CA SER A 40 7.15 -5.97 13.50
C SER A 40 6.61 -5.88 14.92
N GLU A 41 7.27 -6.54 15.87
CA GLU A 41 6.90 -6.49 17.29
C GLU A 41 6.84 -5.04 17.81
N LEU A 42 7.79 -4.20 17.37
CA LEU A 42 7.80 -2.77 17.69
C LEU A 42 6.56 -2.04 17.16
N ALA A 43 6.18 -2.29 15.90
CA ALA A 43 5.02 -1.65 15.28
C ALA A 43 3.70 -2.15 15.91
N GLN A 44 3.65 -3.39 16.37
CA GLN A 44 2.50 -3.91 17.13
C GLN A 44 2.41 -3.22 18.50
N ALA A 45 3.51 -3.17 19.25
CA ALA A 45 3.55 -2.51 20.55
C ALA A 45 3.15 -1.02 20.48
N ALA A 46 3.57 -0.31 19.42
CA ALA A 46 3.19 1.08 19.21
C ALA A 46 1.69 1.26 18.92
N ALA A 47 1.08 0.32 18.18
CA ALA A 47 -0.34 0.36 17.88
C ALA A 47 -1.21 0.10 19.11
N ASP A 48 -0.77 -0.78 20.01
CA ASP A 48 -1.52 -1.11 21.24
C ASP A 48 -1.49 0.02 22.29
N LEU A 49 -0.57 0.99 22.13
CA LEU A 49 -0.44 2.17 23.00
C LEU A 49 -1.29 3.38 22.56
N LEU A 50 -1.92 3.33 21.37
CA LEU A 50 -2.72 4.40 20.77
C LEU A 50 -4.19 4.01 20.67
#